data_AF-A0A7I9VKI0-F1
#
_entry.id   AF-A0A7I9VKI0-F1
#
_cell.length_a   1.000
_cell.length_b   1.000
_cell.length_c   1.000
_cell.angle_alpha   90.00
_cell.angle_beta   90.00
_cell.angle_gamma   90.00
#
_symmetry.space_group_name_H-M   'P 1'
#
loop_
_entity.id
_entity.type
_entity.pdbx_description
1 polymer ?
#
loop_
_entity_poly.entity_id
_entity_poly.type
_entity_poly.pdbx_seq_one_letter_code
_entity_poly.pdbx_strand_id
1 'polypeptide(L)'
;MRMSRLALAALAALALAQGTPAAAQERSAPNSIFAEGLGPGLLYSINIERVFADDFGLRAGFSYMSFTAGLSSSTGGTVSSASVGWFSVPVVATYLGLRSGNNILELGAGGIYTHASGSATGGGMLATRAGDVLWGTAVLGYRRQPLNGGFMFRVGVSALAGKGLGFDAKDPEKAGVVPWPYLSLGASF
;
A
#
# COMPACT_ATOMS: atom_id res chain seq x y z
N MET A 1 -6.61 -14.68 46.03
CA MET A 1 -5.81 -14.96 44.81
C MET A 1 -6.00 -13.78 43.85
N ARG A 2 -4.99 -12.92 43.65
CA ARG A 2 -5.10 -11.73 42.78
C ARG A 2 -4.73 -12.13 41.35
N MET A 3 -5.73 -12.26 40.46
CA MET A 3 -5.46 -12.46 39.03
C MET A 3 -4.80 -11.19 38.47
N SER A 4 -3.68 -11.34 37.77
CA SER A 4 -2.94 -10.22 37.18
C SER A 4 -3.75 -9.61 36.04
N ARG A 5 -3.65 -8.28 35.84
CA ARG A 5 -4.36 -7.55 34.77
C ARG A 5 -4.07 -8.10 33.37
N LEU A 6 -2.92 -8.78 33.20
CA LEU A 6 -2.53 -9.51 31.99
C LEU A 6 -3.39 -10.75 31.74
N ALA A 7 -3.75 -11.50 32.78
CA ALA A 7 -4.63 -12.67 32.66
C ALA A 7 -6.06 -12.26 32.28
N LEU A 8 -6.54 -11.12 32.78
CA LEU A 8 -7.86 -10.58 32.44
C LEU A 8 -7.92 -10.05 31.00
N ALA A 9 -6.83 -9.42 30.52
CA ALA A 9 -6.72 -8.97 29.13
C ALA A 9 -6.65 -10.16 28.15
N ALA A 10 -5.92 -11.23 28.50
CA ALA A 10 -5.86 -12.45 27.70
C ALA A 10 -7.22 -13.17 27.64
N LEU A 11 -7.97 -13.19 28.75
CA LEU A 11 -9.30 -13.78 28.80
C LEU A 11 -10.34 -12.97 28.00
N ALA A 12 -10.24 -11.63 28.02
CA ALA A 12 -11.08 -10.75 27.21
C ALA A 12 -10.79 -10.89 25.71
N ALA A 13 -9.52 -11.06 25.32
CA ALA A 13 -9.12 -11.34 23.93
C ALA A 13 -9.64 -12.70 23.44
N LEU A 14 -9.68 -13.71 24.31
CA LEU A 14 -10.23 -15.04 23.99
C LEU A 14 -11.77 -15.03 23.90
N ALA A 15 -12.44 -14.22 24.70
CA ALA A 15 -13.91 -14.06 24.67
C ALA A 15 -14.39 -13.31 23.41
N LEU A 16 -13.60 -12.36 22.89
CA LEU A 16 -13.86 -11.70 21.61
C LEU A 16 -13.58 -12.58 20.40
N ALA A 17 -12.79 -13.65 20.56
CA ALA A 17 -12.50 -14.62 19.50
C ALA A 17 -13.62 -15.67 19.31
N GLN A 18 -14.61 -15.74 20.21
CA GLN A 18 -15.76 -16.64 20.09
C GLN A 18 -16.92 -16.03 19.31
N GLY A 19 -16.61 -15.28 18.24
CA GLY A 19 -17.61 -14.92 17.25
C GLY A 19 -18.28 -16.20 16.74
N THR A 20 -19.61 -16.25 16.83
CA THR A 20 -20.43 -17.22 16.11
C THR A 20 -19.88 -17.39 14.69
N PRO A 21 -19.73 -18.63 14.16
CA PRO A 21 -19.39 -18.81 12.76
C PRO A 21 -20.54 -18.21 11.94
N ALA A 22 -20.40 -16.95 11.55
CA ALA A 22 -21.15 -16.41 10.44
C ALA A 22 -20.80 -17.35 9.28
N ALA A 23 -21.81 -18.05 8.76
CA ALA A 23 -21.66 -19.04 7.70
C ALA A 23 -20.62 -18.52 6.69
N ALA A 24 -19.43 -19.13 6.71
CA ALA A 24 -18.33 -18.72 5.86
C ALA A 24 -18.80 -19.00 4.44
N GLN A 25 -19.27 -17.96 3.75
CA GLN A 25 -19.78 -18.09 2.41
C GLN A 25 -18.58 -18.34 1.51
N GLU A 26 -18.43 -19.59 1.09
CA GLU A 26 -17.28 -20.12 0.35
C GLU A 26 -16.96 -19.20 -0.84
N ARG A 27 -15.73 -18.68 -0.87
CA ARG A 27 -15.32 -17.75 -1.91
C ARG A 27 -14.85 -18.53 -3.14
N SER A 28 -15.64 -18.46 -4.20
CA SER A 28 -15.29 -19.09 -5.48
C SER A 28 -14.16 -18.37 -6.22
N ALA A 29 -13.96 -17.06 -5.95
CA ALA A 29 -12.94 -16.22 -6.58
C ALA A 29 -11.83 -15.78 -5.60
N PRO A 30 -10.78 -16.60 -5.39
CA PRO A 30 -9.70 -16.30 -4.46
C PRO A 30 -8.68 -15.31 -5.02
N ASN A 31 -8.58 -15.12 -6.33
CA ASN A 31 -7.58 -14.22 -6.92
C ASN A 31 -8.22 -12.90 -7.33
N SER A 32 -7.46 -11.83 -7.32
CA SER A 32 -7.90 -10.52 -7.77
C SER A 32 -6.75 -9.74 -8.40
N ILE A 33 -7.06 -9.00 -9.47
CA ILE A 33 -6.15 -8.05 -10.09
C ILE A 33 -6.83 -6.68 -10.16
N PHE A 34 -6.11 -5.64 -9.78
CA PHE A 34 -6.68 -4.29 -9.70
C PHE A 34 -5.64 -3.19 -9.89
N ALA A 35 -6.10 -2.08 -10.45
CA ALA A 35 -5.38 -0.83 -10.44
C ALA A 35 -5.78 -0.02 -9.20
N GLU A 36 -4.81 0.51 -8.49
CA GLU A 36 -4.99 1.35 -7.31
C GLU A 36 -4.39 2.72 -7.56
N GLY A 37 -5.11 3.77 -7.20
CA GLY A 37 -4.64 5.15 -7.13
C GLY A 37 -4.50 5.59 -5.68
N LEU A 38 -3.49 6.41 -5.40
CA LEU A 38 -3.26 7.04 -4.10
C LEU A 38 -3.17 6.06 -2.91
N GLY A 39 -2.74 4.81 -3.12
CA GLY A 39 -2.60 3.84 -2.04
C GLY A 39 -1.16 3.53 -1.63
N PRO A 40 -0.90 2.36 -1.03
CA PRO A 40 0.46 1.89 -0.74
C PRO A 40 1.42 1.87 -1.94
N GLY A 41 0.89 1.89 -3.17
CA GLY A 41 1.66 2.16 -4.40
C GLY A 41 2.00 3.63 -4.66
N LEU A 42 1.83 4.50 -3.66
CA LEU A 42 1.98 5.96 -3.71
C LEU A 42 0.95 6.65 -4.61
N LEU A 43 1.21 6.80 -5.91
CA LEU A 43 0.31 7.52 -6.82
C LEU A 43 -0.60 6.58 -7.62
N TYR A 44 -0.02 5.54 -8.19
CA TYR A 44 -0.75 4.47 -8.86
C TYR A 44 0.01 3.15 -8.71
N SER A 45 -0.69 2.03 -8.75
CA SER A 45 -0.06 0.71 -8.81
C SER A 45 -0.99 -0.32 -9.42
N ILE A 46 -0.40 -1.36 -10.01
CA ILE A 46 -1.11 -2.58 -10.37
C ILE A 46 -0.84 -3.57 -9.24
N ASN A 47 -1.89 -4.20 -8.73
CA ASN A 47 -1.80 -5.11 -7.61
C ASN A 47 -2.49 -6.43 -7.96
N ILE A 48 -1.91 -7.51 -7.45
CA ILE A 48 -2.48 -8.85 -7.45
C ILE A 48 -2.69 -9.24 -5.98
N GLU A 49 -3.85 -9.79 -5.68
CA GLU A 49 -4.18 -10.27 -4.35
C GLU A 49 -4.71 -11.69 -4.41
N ARG A 50 -4.24 -12.52 -3.50
CA ARG A 50 -4.71 -13.88 -3.30
C ARG A 50 -5.31 -14.02 -1.92
N VAL A 51 -6.56 -14.43 -1.87
CA VAL A 51 -7.29 -14.74 -0.65
C VAL A 51 -7.05 -16.20 -0.30
N PHE A 52 -6.75 -16.46 0.97
CA PHE A 52 -6.54 -17.77 1.57
C PHE A 52 -7.29 -17.84 2.90
N ALA A 53 -7.72 -19.04 3.28
CA ALA A 53 -8.51 -19.27 4.49
C ALA A 53 -9.77 -18.38 4.59
N ASP A 54 -10.40 -18.07 3.44
CA ASP A 54 -11.61 -17.25 3.22
C ASP A 54 -11.59 -15.78 3.70
N ASP A 55 -10.82 -15.48 4.73
CA ASP A 55 -10.78 -14.22 5.46
C ASP A 55 -9.45 -13.49 5.33
N PHE A 56 -8.38 -14.13 4.87
CA PHE A 56 -7.07 -13.49 4.74
C PHE A 56 -6.67 -13.29 3.29
N GLY A 57 -6.12 -12.13 2.96
CA GLY A 57 -5.57 -11.83 1.64
C GLY A 57 -4.09 -11.52 1.73
N LEU A 58 -3.33 -11.94 0.72
CA LEU A 58 -1.97 -11.46 0.49
C LEU A 58 -1.94 -10.70 -0.83
N ARG A 59 -1.56 -9.44 -0.75
CA ARG A 59 -1.47 -8.51 -1.85
C ARG A 59 -0.01 -8.20 -2.14
N ALA A 60 0.35 -8.21 -3.41
CA ALA A 60 1.60 -7.66 -3.92
C ALA A 60 1.28 -6.69 -5.06
N GLY A 61 1.98 -5.56 -5.11
CA GLY A 61 1.80 -4.58 -6.17
C GLY A 61 3.10 -4.07 -6.74
N PHE A 62 2.97 -3.33 -7.83
CA PHE A 62 4.07 -2.64 -8.48
C PHE A 62 3.63 -1.25 -8.94
N SER A 63 4.45 -0.26 -8.66
CA SER A 63 4.35 1.11 -9.17
C SER A 63 5.70 1.51 -9.76
N TYR A 64 5.67 2.29 -10.84
CA TYR A 64 6.86 2.90 -11.42
C TYR A 64 6.48 4.27 -11.96
N MET A 65 7.29 5.29 -11.71
CA MET A 65 7.12 6.59 -12.32
C MET A 65 8.47 7.25 -12.58
N SER A 66 8.56 8.03 -13.66
CA SER A 66 9.75 8.81 -13.98
C SER A 66 9.40 10.17 -14.56
N PHE A 67 10.12 11.19 -14.14
CA PHE A 67 10.04 12.56 -14.65
C PHE A 67 11.38 12.97 -15.22
N THR A 68 11.35 13.66 -16.36
CA THR A 68 12.54 14.26 -16.97
C THR A 68 12.25 15.71 -17.29
N ALA A 69 13.15 16.61 -16.89
CA ALA A 69 13.14 18.02 -17.22
C ALA A 69 14.44 18.39 -17.95
N GLY A 70 14.33 19.25 -18.95
CA GLY A 70 15.48 19.73 -19.71
C GLY A 70 15.39 21.22 -19.97
N LEU A 71 16.53 21.89 -19.96
CA LEU A 71 16.67 23.28 -20.38
C LEU A 71 17.73 23.35 -21.49
N SER A 72 17.32 23.89 -22.63
CA SER A 72 18.19 24.14 -23.78
C SER A 72 18.45 25.64 -23.87
N SER A 73 19.72 26.07 -23.89
CA SER A 73 20.05 27.47 -24.18
C SER A 73 19.99 27.74 -25.68
N SER A 74 19.43 28.89 -26.08
CA SER A 74 19.33 29.31 -27.48
C SER A 74 20.67 29.78 -28.09
N THR A 75 21.74 29.82 -27.28
CA THR A 75 23.04 30.44 -27.62
C THR A 75 24.20 29.43 -27.67
N GLY A 76 23.92 28.20 -28.09
CA GLY A 76 24.95 27.29 -28.63
C GLY A 76 25.76 26.48 -27.61
N GLY A 77 25.12 25.47 -27.00
CA GLY A 77 25.83 24.19 -26.80
C GLY A 77 25.68 23.46 -25.48
N THR A 78 25.08 24.06 -24.43
CA THR A 78 24.85 23.34 -23.17
C THR A 78 23.37 23.02 -23.01
N VAL A 79 23.03 21.74 -23.21
CA VAL A 79 21.74 21.18 -22.81
C VAL A 79 21.92 20.61 -21.42
N SER A 80 21.18 21.14 -20.45
CA SER A 80 21.12 20.56 -19.11
C SER A 80 19.86 19.73 -19.01
N SER A 81 19.96 18.51 -18.48
CA SER A 81 18.81 17.66 -18.23
C SER A 81 18.88 17.01 -16.87
N ALA A 82 17.73 16.87 -16.22
CA ALA A 82 17.57 16.18 -14.95
C ALA A 82 16.44 15.16 -15.09
N SER A 83 16.67 13.95 -14.62
CA SER A 83 15.66 12.91 -14.53
C SER A 83 15.57 12.35 -13.12
N VAL A 84 14.37 12.00 -12.70
CA VAL A 84 14.08 11.30 -11.44
C VAL A 84 13.16 10.15 -11.77
N GLY A 85 13.56 8.94 -11.39
CA GLY A 85 12.74 7.74 -11.48
C GLY A 85 12.51 7.15 -10.10
N TRP A 86 11.35 6.56 -9.86
CA TRP A 86 11.10 5.73 -8.70
C TRP A 86 10.21 4.56 -9.03
N PHE A 87 10.37 3.47 -8.28
CA PHE A 87 9.44 2.36 -8.28
C PHE A 87 9.15 1.90 -6.87
N SER A 88 7.98 1.33 -6.66
CA SER A 88 7.59 0.77 -5.36
C SER A 88 6.91 -0.59 -5.50
N VAL A 89 7.16 -1.43 -4.50
CA VAL A 89 6.64 -2.79 -4.39
C VAL A 89 5.95 -2.92 -3.03
N PRO A 90 4.65 -2.59 -2.94
CA PRO A 90 3.86 -2.84 -1.74
C PRO A 90 3.55 -4.33 -1.58
N VAL A 91 3.74 -4.86 -0.38
CA VAL A 91 3.30 -6.20 0.04
C VAL A 91 2.45 -6.05 1.29
N VAL A 92 1.18 -6.43 1.22
CA VAL A 92 0.18 -6.18 2.28
C VAL A 92 -0.61 -7.45 2.56
N ALA A 93 -0.69 -7.84 3.83
CA ALA A 93 -1.65 -8.83 4.29
C ALA A 93 -2.95 -8.12 4.67
N THR A 94 -4.09 -8.68 4.28
CA THR A 94 -5.42 -8.11 4.52
C THR A 94 -6.31 -9.11 5.26
N TYR A 95 -7.21 -8.61 6.08
CA TYR A 95 -8.25 -9.34 6.77
C TYR A 95 -9.61 -8.85 6.24
N LEU A 96 -10.44 -9.81 5.84
CA LEU A 96 -11.68 -9.68 5.09
C LEU A 96 -12.87 -10.36 5.81
N GLY A 97 -12.69 -10.83 7.04
CA GLY A 97 -13.73 -11.54 7.79
C GLY A 97 -14.94 -10.68 8.18
N LEU A 98 -14.80 -9.36 8.15
CA LEU A 98 -15.91 -8.43 8.39
C LEU A 98 -16.66 -8.16 7.08
N ARG A 99 -17.61 -9.03 6.74
CA ARG A 99 -18.34 -8.95 5.46
C ARG A 99 -19.85 -9.14 5.57
N SER A 100 -20.57 -8.56 4.62
CA SER A 100 -22.00 -8.74 4.40
C SER A 100 -22.29 -8.77 2.90
N GLY A 101 -22.51 -9.97 2.37
CA GLY A 101 -22.68 -10.22 0.94
C GLY A 101 -21.45 -9.79 0.12
N ASN A 102 -21.67 -8.83 -0.79
CA ASN A 102 -20.63 -8.27 -1.65
C ASN A 102 -19.80 -7.17 -0.96
N ASN A 103 -20.15 -6.77 0.25
CA ASN A 103 -19.52 -5.67 0.99
C ASN A 103 -18.57 -6.24 2.03
N ILE A 104 -17.35 -5.73 2.07
CA ILE A 104 -16.27 -6.20 2.94
C ILE A 104 -15.60 -4.98 3.56
N LEU A 105 -15.44 -4.98 4.88
CA LEU A 105 -14.55 -4.08 5.58
C LEU A 105 -13.17 -4.72 5.61
N GLU A 106 -12.20 -4.01 5.06
CA GLU A 106 -10.83 -4.47 4.88
C GLU A 106 -9.92 -3.83 5.93
N LEU A 107 -9.14 -4.66 6.61
CA LEU A 107 -8.06 -4.26 7.49
C LEU A 107 -6.76 -4.89 7.00
N GLY A 108 -5.74 -4.09 6.70
CA GLY A 108 -4.48 -4.62 6.20
C GLY A 108 -3.26 -4.03 6.88
N ALA A 109 -2.14 -4.74 6.81
CA ALA A 109 -0.84 -4.25 7.23
C ALA A 109 0.25 -4.85 6.34
N GLY A 110 1.32 -4.09 6.11
CA GLY A 110 2.33 -4.50 5.16
C GLY A 110 3.57 -3.62 5.14
N GLY A 111 4.44 -3.91 4.19
CA GLY A 111 5.63 -3.15 3.89
C GLY A 111 5.60 -2.65 2.44
N ILE A 112 6.27 -1.53 2.19
CA ILE A 112 6.45 -0.96 0.87
C ILE A 112 7.95 -0.78 0.67
N TYR A 113 8.53 -1.53 -0.26
CA TYR A 113 9.88 -1.27 -0.73
C TYR A 113 9.82 -0.21 -1.81
N THR A 114 10.63 0.84 -1.68
CA THR A 114 10.70 1.93 -2.64
C THR A 114 12.15 2.17 -3.04
N HIS A 115 12.40 2.22 -4.34
CA HIS A 115 13.68 2.62 -4.90
C HIS A 115 13.50 3.93 -5.66
N ALA A 116 14.39 4.89 -5.42
CA ALA A 116 14.41 6.16 -6.15
C ALA A 116 15.81 6.40 -6.71
N SER A 117 15.86 6.85 -7.96
CA SER A 117 17.10 7.24 -8.64
C SER A 117 16.92 8.60 -9.32
N GLY A 118 18.00 9.35 -9.39
CA GLY A 118 18.03 10.65 -10.06
C GLY A 118 19.34 10.83 -10.78
N SER A 119 19.29 11.42 -11.97
CA SER A 119 20.46 11.79 -12.74
C SER A 119 20.34 13.23 -13.23
N ALA A 120 21.46 13.95 -13.27
CA ALA A 120 21.52 15.30 -13.80
C ALA A 120 22.77 15.46 -14.67
N THR A 121 22.61 16.13 -15.81
CA THR A 121 23.66 16.49 -16.74
C THR A 121 23.65 18.00 -16.95
N GLY A 122 24.83 18.60 -16.99
CA GLY A 122 25.00 20.04 -17.22
C GLY A 122 26.47 20.44 -17.19
N GLY A 123 26.85 21.38 -18.05
CA GLY A 123 28.24 21.87 -18.10
C GLY A 123 29.30 20.79 -18.37
N GLY A 124 28.95 19.71 -19.10
CA GLY A 124 29.85 18.58 -19.36
C GLY A 124 30.03 17.60 -18.19
N MET A 125 29.27 17.77 -17.10
CA MET A 125 29.31 16.91 -15.92
C MET A 125 28.06 16.03 -15.82
N LEU A 126 28.21 14.81 -15.28
CA LEU A 126 27.13 13.88 -14.95
C LEU A 126 27.13 13.62 -13.44
N ALA A 127 25.98 13.77 -12.80
CA ALA A 127 25.73 13.38 -11.41
C ALA A 127 24.62 12.33 -11.37
N THR A 128 24.78 11.30 -10.53
CA THR A 128 23.75 10.26 -10.33
C THR A 128 23.68 9.90 -8.85
N ARG A 129 22.46 9.70 -8.34
CA ARG A 129 22.21 9.23 -6.98
C ARG A 129 21.05 8.26 -6.99
N ALA A 130 21.15 7.18 -6.22
CA ALA A 130 20.07 6.24 -5.98
C ALA A 130 19.95 5.94 -4.49
N GLY A 131 18.78 5.48 -4.06
CA GLY A 131 18.53 5.10 -2.68
C GLY A 131 17.29 4.23 -2.54
N ASP A 132 17.32 3.38 -1.52
CA ASP A 132 16.27 2.45 -1.15
C ASP A 132 15.67 2.85 0.20
N VAL A 133 14.36 2.76 0.33
CA VAL A 133 13.65 3.01 1.59
C VAL A 133 12.56 1.98 1.77
N LEU A 134 12.46 1.43 2.99
CA LEU A 134 11.38 0.54 3.40
C LEU A 134 10.41 1.30 4.31
N TRP A 135 9.12 1.17 3.99
CA TRP A 135 8.02 1.86 4.67
C TRP A 135 7.07 0.80 5.21
N GLY A 136 6.47 1.05 6.37
CA GLY A 136 5.31 0.31 6.83
C GLY A 136 4.02 0.90 6.26
N THR A 137 2.99 0.07 6.13
CA THR A 137 1.64 0.55 5.82
C THR A 137 0.60 -0.21 6.63
N ALA A 138 -0.44 0.48 7.05
CA ALA A 138 -1.68 -0.12 7.55
C ALA A 138 -2.83 0.38 6.68
N VAL A 139 -3.79 -0.47 6.34
CA VAL A 139 -4.89 -0.17 5.43
C VAL A 139 -6.21 -0.38 6.17
N LEU A 140 -7.11 0.57 6.03
CA LEU A 140 -8.50 0.46 6.45
C LEU A 140 -9.37 0.94 5.29
N GLY A 141 -10.31 0.11 4.84
CA GLY A 141 -11.16 0.50 3.73
C GLY A 141 -12.40 -0.34 3.55
N TYR A 142 -13.25 0.14 2.66
CA TYR A 142 -14.41 -0.56 2.17
C TYR A 142 -14.07 -1.19 0.82
N ARG A 143 -14.44 -2.47 0.67
CA ARG A 143 -14.30 -3.25 -0.55
C ARG A 143 -15.65 -3.80 -0.95
N ARG A 144 -15.99 -3.62 -2.23
CA ARG A 144 -17.08 -4.32 -2.88
C ARG A 144 -16.50 -5.40 -3.79
N GLN A 145 -16.77 -6.66 -3.49
CA GLN A 145 -16.35 -7.82 -4.28
C GLN A 145 -17.47 -8.89 -4.30
N PRO A 146 -17.92 -9.33 -5.47
CA PRO A 146 -18.81 -10.48 -5.59
C PRO A 146 -18.11 -11.80 -5.20
N LEU A 147 -18.85 -12.71 -4.56
CA LEU A 147 -18.36 -14.04 -4.14
C LEU A 147 -17.90 -14.94 -5.29
N ASN A 148 -18.58 -14.82 -6.43
CA ASN A 148 -18.34 -15.63 -7.63
C ASN A 148 -17.37 -14.96 -8.61
N GLY A 149 -16.66 -13.93 -8.17
CA GLY A 149 -15.81 -13.13 -9.04
C GLY A 149 -16.58 -12.08 -9.84
N GLY A 150 -15.83 -11.24 -10.55
CA GLY A 150 -16.33 -10.08 -11.29
C GLY A 150 -15.74 -8.77 -10.79
N PHE A 151 -16.42 -7.67 -11.09
CA PHE A 151 -15.93 -6.33 -10.82
C PHE A 151 -15.73 -6.07 -9.32
N MET A 152 -14.58 -5.49 -8.99
CA MET A 152 -14.17 -5.13 -7.66
C MET A 152 -13.89 -3.64 -7.55
N PHE A 153 -14.37 -3.04 -6.47
CA PHE A 153 -14.13 -1.65 -6.10
C PHE A 153 -13.59 -1.58 -4.67
N ARG A 154 -12.58 -0.76 -4.40
CA ARG A 154 -12.13 -0.48 -3.03
C ARG A 154 -11.89 1.00 -2.84
N VAL A 155 -12.15 1.49 -1.64
CA VAL A 155 -11.84 2.85 -1.22
C VAL A 155 -11.51 2.84 0.26
N GLY A 156 -10.55 3.65 0.69
CA GLY A 156 -10.19 3.71 2.09
C GLY A 156 -9.02 4.64 2.36
N VAL A 157 -8.37 4.41 3.49
CA VAL A 157 -7.18 5.13 3.92
C VAL A 157 -6.09 4.13 4.26
N SER A 158 -4.87 4.46 3.83
CA SER A 158 -3.65 3.78 4.23
C SER A 158 -2.83 4.71 5.13
N ALA A 159 -2.42 4.24 6.30
CA ALA A 159 -1.45 4.91 7.15
C ALA A 159 -0.06 4.47 6.69
N LEU A 160 0.66 5.36 6.00
CA LEU A 160 2.04 5.15 5.59
C LEU A 160 2.95 5.51 6.77
N ALA A 161 3.85 4.63 7.15
CA ALA A 161 4.77 4.83 8.28
C ALA A 161 6.21 4.63 7.84
N GLY A 162 7.13 5.51 8.22
CA GLY A 162 8.51 5.42 7.76
C GLY A 162 9.36 6.60 8.21
N LYS A 163 10.66 6.53 7.95
CA LYS A 163 11.59 7.64 8.21
C LYS A 163 11.35 8.77 7.19
N GLY A 164 11.41 10.01 7.66
CA GLY A 164 11.23 11.20 6.82
C GLY A 164 9.78 11.39 6.34
N LEU A 165 8.83 10.64 6.90
CA LEU A 165 7.41 10.79 6.62
C LEU A 165 6.77 11.83 7.52
N GLY A 166 6.10 12.81 6.92
CA GLY A 166 5.30 13.78 7.64
C GLY A 166 5.01 14.99 6.76
N PHE A 167 3.82 15.58 6.93
CA PHE A 167 3.45 16.80 6.20
C PHE A 167 4.34 18.01 6.54
N ASP A 168 5.04 17.98 7.68
CA ASP A 168 6.02 18.98 8.14
C ASP A 168 7.30 18.29 8.64
N ALA A 169 7.75 17.24 7.94
CA ALA A 169 8.96 16.52 8.31
C ALA A 169 10.21 17.38 8.04
N LYS A 170 10.74 18.01 9.10
CA LYS A 170 12.00 18.79 9.06
C LYS A 170 13.25 17.94 9.28
N ASP A 171 13.07 16.73 9.81
CA ASP A 171 14.13 15.77 10.10
C ASP A 171 13.90 14.48 9.28
N PRO A 172 14.79 14.15 8.33
CA PRO A 172 14.67 12.97 7.48
C PRO A 172 14.85 11.64 8.24
N GLU A 173 15.42 11.65 9.45
CA GLU A 173 15.64 10.42 10.23
C GLU A 173 14.49 10.10 11.18
N LYS A 174 13.59 11.06 11.42
CA LYS A 174 12.46 10.88 12.33
C LYS A 174 11.40 9.99 11.67
N ALA A 175 10.94 8.98 12.41
CA ALA A 175 9.78 8.20 12.00
C ALA A 175 8.50 9.04 12.10
N GLY A 176 7.67 8.98 11.07
CA GLY A 176 6.35 9.58 11.11
C GLY A 176 5.32 8.75 10.36
N VAL A 177 4.06 9.14 10.51
CA VAL A 177 2.90 8.45 9.95
C VAL A 177 2.05 9.46 9.20
N VAL A 178 1.70 9.15 7.96
CA VAL A 178 0.88 9.98 7.09
C VAL A 178 -0.34 9.17 6.63
N PRO A 179 -1.57 9.62 6.91
CA PRO A 179 -2.76 9.05 6.31
C PRO A 179 -2.81 9.40 4.82
N TRP A 180 -3.11 8.41 3.99
CA TRP A 180 -3.06 8.48 2.54
C TRP A 180 -4.29 7.78 1.93
N PRO A 181 -5.21 8.52 1.28
CA PRO A 181 -6.48 7.98 0.83
C PRO A 181 -6.32 7.17 -0.46
N TYR A 182 -6.86 5.95 -0.54
CA TYR A 182 -6.72 5.11 -1.73
C TYR A 182 -8.06 4.77 -2.37
N LEU A 183 -8.02 4.53 -3.68
CA LEU A 183 -9.13 4.00 -4.47
C LEU A 183 -8.60 2.94 -5.43
N SER A 184 -9.34 1.86 -5.62
CA SER A 184 -8.96 0.84 -6.60
C SER A 184 -10.16 0.24 -7.33
N LEU A 185 -9.87 -0.20 -8.56
CA LEU A 185 -10.80 -0.79 -9.49
C LEU A 185 -10.15 -2.04 -10.09
N GLY A 186 -10.90 -3.13 -10.19
CA GLY A 186 -10.35 -4.36 -10.76
C GLY A 186 -11.38 -5.46 -10.90
N ALA A 187 -10.87 -6.69 -10.95
CA ALA A 187 -11.67 -7.89 -11.08
C ALA A 187 -11.14 -9.01 -10.18
N SER A 188 -12.06 -9.84 -9.69
CA SER A 188 -11.78 -11.05 -8.91
C SER A 188 -12.19 -12.28 -9.71
N PHE A 189 -11.46 -13.39 -9.58
CA PHE A 189 -11.69 -14.65 -10.27
C PHE A 189 -11.15 -15.85 -9.50
#